data_AF-A0A8T4CP65-F1
#
_entry.id   AF-A0A8T4CP65-F1
#
_cell.length_a   1.000
_cell.length_b   1.000
_cell.length_c   1.000
_cell.angle_alpha   90.00
_cell.angle_beta   90.00
_cell.angle_gamma   90.00
#
_symmetry.space_group_name_H-M   'P 1'
#
loop_
_entity.id
_entity.type
_entity.pdbx_description
1 polymer ?
#
loop_
_entity_poly.entity_id
_entity_poly.type
_entity_poly.pdbx_seq_one_letter_code
_entity_poly.pdbx_strand_id
1 'polypeptide(L)'
;MHNLFSSLFVSCPNSGGLFYIHNGLVFQLDDINTTGFDIKNGCMFRGIQPDEIMSCGSVASIDWLSLEGVGDVHDVLFRDDYLYAVSTTDNSVTKYGRSGEVVEKWQISGEPDSSHINCLGVFRDEVYFSAFGDFYCKREYKGNTKSAGYIQNLLSGERFITGLSQPHSIAECNGRLLVANSEMKELQEYDQYGVLIRSQTFQAYTRGICIDKDIIYLGLSCSRNIEENLLSSATLIALDKDSWSELGRICLPAKEIYDIKTLENNEFLPSVLANICAGSSRYKMKLISDVNSNANAQIQYREDLVVELNKKVDELDELVFSSKNEVASLKVTIERLQNSTSWKVTAPMRYLSGFIKQGKRSGE
;
A
#
# COMPACT_ATOMS: atom_id res chain seq x y z
N MET A 1 36.25 8.44 5.55
CA MET A 1 34.77 8.47 5.49
C MET A 1 34.22 8.84 4.12
N HIS A 2 34.76 9.83 3.39
CA HIS A 2 34.18 10.31 2.12
C HIS A 2 34.00 9.28 0.98
N ASN A 3 34.62 8.09 1.04
CA ASN A 3 34.42 7.03 0.04
C ASN A 3 33.64 5.82 0.56
N LEU A 4 33.26 5.78 1.84
CA LEU A 4 32.64 4.59 2.44
C LEU A 4 31.21 4.36 1.95
N PHE A 5 30.46 5.44 1.71
CA PHE A 5 29.10 5.39 1.20
C PHE A 5 29.07 6.05 -0.17
N SER A 6 29.20 5.24 -1.22
CA SER A 6 29.20 5.73 -2.59
C SER A 6 28.50 4.79 -3.54
N SER A 7 27.74 5.35 -4.49
CA SER A 7 27.00 4.60 -5.51
C SER A 7 25.95 3.63 -4.94
N LEU A 8 25.27 4.03 -3.87
CA LEU A 8 24.23 3.23 -3.22
C LEU A 8 22.84 3.79 -3.52
N PHE A 9 21.92 2.93 -3.92
CA PHE A 9 20.50 3.21 -3.97
C PHE A 9 19.85 2.59 -2.74
N VAL A 10 18.92 3.32 -2.12
CA VAL A 10 18.21 2.87 -0.91
C VAL A 10 16.73 3.17 -1.06
N SER A 11 15.89 2.13 -0.97
CA SER A 11 14.44 2.30 -0.98
C SER A 11 13.91 2.44 0.44
N CYS A 12 12.96 3.36 0.59
CA CYS A 12 12.38 3.72 1.87
C CYS A 12 10.86 3.84 1.72
N PRO A 13 10.07 2.82 2.07
CA PRO A 13 8.62 2.90 2.00
C PRO A 13 8.05 3.86 3.06
N ASN A 14 6.73 4.05 3.07
CA ASN A 14 6.01 4.88 4.06
C ASN A 14 6.47 6.36 4.06
N SER A 15 6.39 6.98 2.89
CA SER A 15 6.75 8.37 2.60
C SER A 15 8.25 8.67 2.57
N GLY A 16 9.11 7.64 2.50
CA GLY A 16 10.56 7.82 2.37
C GLY A 16 11.00 8.05 0.92
N GLY A 17 10.47 7.29 -0.03
CA GLY A 17 10.86 7.38 -1.45
C GLY A 17 12.09 6.55 -1.80
N LEU A 18 12.83 7.02 -2.79
CA LEU A 18 14.10 6.43 -3.23
C LEU A 18 15.24 7.42 -2.98
N PHE A 19 16.34 6.93 -2.42
CA PHE A 19 17.55 7.71 -2.15
C PHE A 19 18.73 7.20 -2.97
N TYR A 20 19.62 8.13 -3.33
CA TYR A 20 20.95 7.85 -3.84
C TYR A 20 21.99 8.43 -2.88
N ILE A 21 22.98 7.61 -2.50
CA ILE A 21 24.05 8.02 -1.60
C ILE A 21 25.36 7.99 -2.36
N HIS A 22 26.03 9.15 -2.42
CA HIS A 22 27.29 9.30 -3.12
C HIS A 22 28.26 10.17 -2.32
N ASN A 23 29.47 9.65 -2.09
CA ASN A 23 30.51 10.27 -1.29
C ASN A 23 30.05 10.75 0.10
N GLY A 24 29.19 9.96 0.75
CA GLY A 24 28.60 10.27 2.05
C GLY A 24 27.51 11.35 2.03
N LEU A 25 27.05 11.79 0.85
CA LEU A 25 25.92 12.70 0.69
C LEU A 25 24.67 11.91 0.33
N VAL A 26 23.53 12.28 0.92
CA VAL A 26 22.23 11.65 0.68
C VAL A 26 21.40 12.54 -0.24
N PHE A 27 20.97 11.99 -1.37
CA PHE A 27 20.10 12.65 -2.33
C PHE A 27 18.76 11.90 -2.40
N GLN A 28 17.67 12.57 -2.08
CA GLN A 28 16.33 12.02 -2.33
C GLN A 28 16.02 12.17 -3.82
N LEU A 29 15.82 11.06 -4.51
CA LEU A 29 15.51 11.05 -5.95
C LEU A 29 14.01 11.29 -6.18
N ASP A 30 13.17 10.72 -5.33
CA ASP A 30 11.73 10.97 -5.28
C ASP A 30 11.15 10.58 -3.91
N ASP A 31 9.83 10.75 -3.75
CA ASP A 31 9.02 10.48 -2.57
C ASP A 31 8.03 9.32 -2.78
N ILE A 32 8.23 8.49 -3.81
CA ILE A 32 7.29 7.43 -4.19
C ILE A 32 7.57 6.20 -3.33
N ASN A 33 6.54 5.67 -2.65
CA ASN A 33 6.62 4.52 -1.73
C ASN A 33 7.20 3.27 -2.41
N THR A 34 8.52 3.20 -2.40
CA THR A 34 9.28 2.14 -3.05
C THR A 34 9.63 1.09 -1.99
N THR A 35 9.25 -0.15 -2.25
CA THR A 35 9.64 -1.31 -1.46
C THR A 35 10.88 -1.95 -2.10
N GLY A 36 10.83 -3.23 -2.48
CA GLY A 36 11.94 -3.87 -3.17
C GLY A 36 12.24 -3.25 -4.51
N PHE A 37 13.50 -3.33 -4.92
CA PHE A 37 13.90 -2.89 -6.25
C PHE A 37 15.13 -3.65 -6.73
N ASP A 38 15.32 -3.68 -8.04
CA ASP A 38 16.51 -4.24 -8.66
C ASP A 38 17.01 -3.34 -9.79
N ILE A 39 18.30 -3.41 -10.08
CA ILE A 39 18.92 -2.62 -11.16
C ILE A 39 19.74 -3.54 -12.06
N LYS A 40 19.35 -3.62 -13.33
CA LYS A 40 20.07 -4.41 -14.34
C LYS A 40 20.19 -3.67 -15.66
N ASN A 41 21.40 -3.65 -16.22
CA ASN A 41 21.69 -3.07 -17.54
C ASN A 41 21.17 -1.62 -17.72
N GLY A 42 21.26 -0.81 -16.65
CA GLY A 42 20.77 0.57 -16.66
C GLY A 42 19.25 0.75 -16.55
N CYS A 43 18.51 -0.35 -16.37
CA CYS A 43 17.09 -0.35 -16.05
C CYS A 43 16.91 -0.60 -14.55
N MET A 44 16.02 0.15 -13.91
CA MET A 44 15.59 -0.11 -12.54
C MET A 44 14.16 -0.65 -12.55
N PHE A 45 13.92 -1.71 -11.77
CA PHE A 45 12.60 -2.26 -11.52
C PHE A 45 12.28 -2.04 -10.06
N ARG A 46 11.13 -1.43 -9.74
CA ARG A 46 10.78 -1.12 -8.36
C ARG A 46 9.33 -1.49 -8.05
N GLY A 47 9.12 -2.12 -6.89
CA GLY A 47 7.81 -2.29 -6.30
C GLY A 47 7.32 -0.96 -5.73
N ILE A 48 6.14 -0.54 -6.15
CA ILE A 48 5.46 0.67 -5.69
C ILE A 48 4.20 0.26 -4.96
N GLN A 49 4.15 0.54 -3.66
CA GLN A 49 2.98 0.20 -2.88
C GLN A 49 1.77 1.08 -3.23
N PRO A 50 0.56 0.49 -3.26
CA PRO A 50 0.29 -0.90 -2.91
C PRO A 50 0.53 -1.90 -4.05
N ASP A 51 0.24 -1.60 -5.30
CA ASP A 51 -0.02 -2.65 -6.31
C ASP A 51 0.64 -2.42 -7.67
N GLU A 52 1.64 -1.54 -7.74
CA GLU A 52 2.30 -1.20 -9.00
C GLU A 52 3.75 -1.67 -9.05
N ILE A 53 4.21 -2.04 -10.24
CA ILE A 53 5.64 -2.18 -10.53
C ILE A 53 6.01 -1.15 -11.58
N MET A 54 7.08 -0.41 -11.32
CA MET A 54 7.61 0.56 -12.26
C MET A 54 8.94 0.07 -12.83
N SER A 55 9.03 0.02 -14.17
CA SER A 55 10.29 -0.17 -14.87
C SER A 55 10.80 1.17 -15.41
N CYS A 56 11.99 1.56 -14.98
CA CYS A 56 12.70 2.77 -15.39
C CYS A 56 13.89 2.36 -16.28
N GLY A 57 13.63 2.13 -17.57
CA GLY A 57 14.62 1.71 -18.57
C GLY A 57 14.92 2.76 -19.63
N SER A 58 15.74 2.39 -20.64
CA SER A 58 16.28 3.31 -21.66
C SER A 58 15.23 4.32 -22.14
N VAL A 59 15.65 5.59 -22.24
CA VAL A 59 14.90 6.86 -22.40
C VAL A 59 13.63 6.80 -23.27
N ALA A 60 13.52 5.84 -24.19
CA ALA A 60 12.40 5.66 -25.11
C ALA A 60 11.17 4.92 -24.55
N SER A 61 11.28 4.07 -23.52
CA SER A 61 10.10 3.45 -22.89
C SER A 61 10.25 3.34 -21.37
N ILE A 62 9.35 4.02 -20.66
CA ILE A 62 8.99 3.63 -19.30
C ILE A 62 7.72 2.84 -19.47
N ASP A 63 7.86 1.54 -19.31
CA ASP A 63 6.74 0.62 -19.40
C ASP A 63 6.19 0.47 -17.99
N TRP A 64 5.01 1.08 -17.80
CA TRP A 64 4.16 0.79 -16.67
C TRP A 64 3.65 -0.61 -16.86
N LEU A 65 4.28 -1.55 -16.19
CA LEU A 65 3.73 -2.88 -16.05
C LEU A 65 2.63 -2.77 -14.99
N SER A 66 1.43 -2.38 -15.41
CA SER A 66 0.22 -2.63 -14.63
C SER A 66 0.02 -4.14 -14.66
N LEU A 67 0.72 -4.83 -13.78
CA LEU A 67 0.67 -6.27 -13.69
C LEU A 67 -0.65 -6.63 -13.02
N GLU A 68 -1.52 -7.30 -13.77
CA GLU A 68 -2.75 -7.83 -13.21
C GLU A 68 -2.41 -8.77 -12.03
N GLY A 69 -3.06 -8.53 -10.89
CA GLY A 69 -3.04 -9.48 -9.78
C GLY A 69 -1.80 -9.45 -8.87
N VAL A 70 -1.20 -8.28 -8.64
CA VAL A 70 -0.20 -8.08 -7.56
C VAL A 70 -0.81 -7.29 -6.41
N GLY A 71 -1.39 -7.96 -5.42
CA GLY A 71 -1.86 -7.30 -4.20
C GLY A 71 -0.73 -6.99 -3.22
N ASP A 72 -0.45 -5.73 -2.92
CA ASP A 72 0.61 -5.29 -1.99
C ASP A 72 2.01 -5.80 -2.41
N VAL A 73 2.59 -5.18 -3.45
CA VAL A 73 3.94 -5.47 -3.97
C VAL A 73 4.96 -5.19 -2.87
N HIS A 74 5.62 -6.23 -2.40
CA HIS A 74 6.59 -6.10 -1.32
C HIS A 74 8.02 -6.14 -1.81
N ASP A 75 8.34 -6.99 -2.77
CA ASP A 75 9.68 -7.10 -3.31
C ASP A 75 9.67 -7.40 -4.81
N VAL A 76 10.76 -7.05 -5.49
CA VAL A 76 10.99 -7.38 -6.89
C VAL A 76 12.43 -7.81 -7.12
N LEU A 77 12.63 -8.78 -8.01
CA LEU A 77 13.94 -9.30 -8.38
C LEU A 77 13.98 -9.51 -9.90
N PHE A 78 15.01 -9.02 -10.58
CA PHE A 78 15.20 -9.25 -12.00
C PHE A 78 16.30 -10.29 -12.25
N ARG A 79 15.94 -11.43 -12.83
CA ARG A 79 16.86 -12.54 -13.06
C ARG A 79 16.53 -13.29 -14.34
N ASP A 80 17.56 -13.62 -15.11
CA ASP A 80 17.47 -14.44 -16.33
C ASP A 80 16.40 -13.93 -17.31
N ASP A 81 16.33 -12.60 -17.47
CA ASP A 81 15.33 -11.89 -18.28
C ASP A 81 13.87 -11.94 -17.79
N TYR A 82 13.66 -12.44 -16.58
CA TYR A 82 12.36 -12.45 -15.91
C TYR A 82 12.34 -11.49 -14.73
N LEU A 83 11.17 -10.92 -14.49
CA LEU A 83 10.89 -10.14 -13.30
C LEU A 83 10.10 -11.03 -12.33
N TYR A 84 10.59 -11.17 -11.11
CA TYR A 84 9.89 -11.82 -10.01
C TYR A 84 9.32 -10.73 -9.12
N ALA A 85 8.09 -10.89 -8.66
CA ALA A 85 7.46 -9.97 -7.72
C ALA A 85 6.77 -10.72 -6.59
N VAL A 86 6.95 -10.23 -5.37
CA VAL A 86 6.23 -10.70 -4.18
C VAL A 86 4.93 -9.91 -4.06
N SER A 87 3.82 -10.64 -3.98
CA SER A 87 2.54 -10.11 -3.51
C SER A 87 2.29 -10.66 -2.10
N THR A 88 2.40 -9.79 -1.11
CA THR A 88 2.19 -10.17 0.29
C THR A 88 0.72 -10.43 0.56
N THR A 89 -0.19 -9.60 0.02
CA THR A 89 -1.63 -9.82 0.22
C THR A 89 -2.08 -11.11 -0.44
N ASP A 90 -1.53 -11.47 -1.59
CA ASP A 90 -1.93 -12.71 -2.26
C ASP A 90 -1.10 -13.91 -1.80
N ASN A 91 -0.22 -13.80 -0.81
CA ASN A 91 0.73 -14.84 -0.40
C ASN A 91 1.41 -15.52 -1.60
N SER A 92 1.89 -14.75 -2.57
CA SER A 92 2.42 -15.32 -3.81
C SER A 92 3.70 -14.65 -4.29
N VAL A 93 4.46 -15.41 -5.05
CA VAL A 93 5.54 -14.89 -5.90
C VAL A 93 5.12 -15.13 -7.34
N THR A 94 5.18 -14.09 -8.17
CA THR A 94 4.83 -14.19 -9.59
C THR A 94 6.04 -13.87 -10.45
N LYS A 95 6.30 -14.72 -11.43
CA LYS A 95 7.33 -14.54 -12.45
C LYS A 95 6.67 -13.99 -13.71
N TYR A 96 7.20 -12.88 -14.19
CA TYR A 96 6.75 -12.15 -15.36
C TYR A 96 7.80 -12.23 -16.47
N GLY A 97 7.32 -12.39 -17.69
CA GLY A 97 8.14 -12.21 -18.88
C GLY A 97 8.35 -10.72 -19.19
N ARG A 98 9.13 -10.45 -20.24
CA ARG A 98 9.51 -9.08 -20.62
C ARG A 98 8.32 -8.20 -21.02
N SER A 99 7.22 -8.79 -21.50
CA SER A 99 6.00 -8.04 -21.84
C SER A 99 5.02 -7.90 -20.68
N GLY A 100 5.40 -8.33 -19.47
CA GLY A 100 4.54 -8.27 -18.28
C GLY A 100 3.53 -9.42 -18.20
N GLU A 101 3.60 -10.40 -19.09
CA GLU A 101 2.80 -11.60 -19.03
C GLU A 101 3.21 -12.46 -17.85
N VAL A 102 2.23 -13.05 -17.14
CA VAL A 102 2.50 -14.03 -16.09
C VAL A 102 3.01 -15.31 -16.73
N VAL A 103 4.26 -15.66 -16.43
CA VAL A 103 4.91 -16.90 -16.86
C VAL A 103 4.63 -18.01 -15.86
N GLU A 104 4.73 -17.69 -14.57
CA GLU A 104 4.55 -18.65 -13.48
C GLU A 104 4.13 -17.93 -12.20
N LYS A 105 3.33 -18.61 -11.36
CA LYS A 105 2.89 -18.08 -10.06
C LYS A 105 3.00 -19.17 -9.00
N TRP A 106 3.77 -18.90 -7.95
CA TRP A 106 3.85 -19.74 -6.76
C TRP A 106 2.92 -19.18 -5.71
N GLN A 107 1.86 -19.93 -5.41
CA GLN A 107 0.86 -19.58 -4.43
C GLN A 107 1.13 -20.32 -3.11
N ILE A 108 1.32 -19.59 -2.02
CA ILE A 108 1.41 -20.16 -0.68
C ILE A 108 0.01 -20.28 -0.09
N SER A 109 -0.23 -21.38 0.64
CA SER A 109 -1.52 -21.70 1.25
C SER A 109 -1.91 -20.71 2.36
N GLY A 110 -3.20 -20.48 2.51
CA GLY A 110 -3.77 -19.63 3.56
C GLY A 110 -4.71 -18.55 3.02
N GLU A 111 -5.38 -17.83 3.92
CA GLU A 111 -6.12 -16.62 3.58
C GLU A 111 -5.18 -15.50 3.09
N PRO A 112 -5.67 -14.52 2.29
CA PRO A 112 -4.86 -13.37 1.89
C PRO A 112 -4.15 -12.67 3.07
N ASP A 113 -2.86 -12.34 2.89
CA ASP A 113 -1.96 -11.75 3.90
C ASP A 113 -1.83 -12.63 5.17
N SER A 114 -1.68 -13.95 5.02
CA SER A 114 -1.50 -14.89 6.15
C SER A 114 -0.02 -15.15 6.41
N SER A 115 0.74 -15.63 5.43
CA SER A 115 2.16 -15.97 5.60
C SER A 115 3.06 -14.75 5.64
N HIS A 116 2.62 -13.66 4.99
CA HIS A 116 3.36 -12.42 4.81
C HIS A 116 4.74 -12.68 4.17
N ILE A 117 4.74 -13.08 2.90
CA ILE A 117 5.96 -13.18 2.10
C ILE A 117 6.56 -11.80 1.99
N ASN A 118 7.87 -11.72 2.21
CA ASN A 118 8.51 -10.45 2.50
C ASN A 118 9.53 -10.08 1.43
N CYS A 119 10.63 -10.82 1.30
CA CYS A 119 11.68 -10.50 0.34
C CYS A 119 12.08 -11.68 -0.55
N LEU A 120 12.73 -11.35 -1.67
CA LEU A 120 13.39 -12.25 -2.59
C LEU A 120 14.91 -12.09 -2.44
N GLY A 121 15.62 -13.19 -2.66
CA GLY A 121 17.07 -13.19 -2.73
C GLY A 121 17.57 -14.28 -3.66
N VAL A 122 18.79 -14.09 -4.16
CA VAL A 122 19.50 -15.13 -4.91
C VAL A 122 20.54 -15.74 -3.99
N PHE A 123 20.59 -17.08 -4.00
CA PHE A 123 21.66 -17.83 -3.35
C PHE A 123 21.99 -19.03 -4.22
N ARG A 124 23.28 -19.19 -4.57
CA ARG A 124 23.75 -20.32 -5.41
C ARG A 124 22.95 -20.48 -6.71
N ASP A 125 22.72 -19.35 -7.36
CA ASP A 125 21.96 -19.26 -8.61
C ASP A 125 20.47 -19.63 -8.54
N GLU A 126 19.92 -19.87 -7.35
CA GLU A 126 18.51 -20.14 -7.15
C GLU A 126 17.82 -18.96 -6.46
N VAL A 127 16.52 -18.83 -6.71
CA VAL A 127 15.68 -17.80 -6.09
C VAL A 127 15.10 -18.33 -4.79
N TYR A 128 15.29 -17.58 -3.72
CA TYR A 128 14.73 -17.84 -2.41
C TYR A 128 13.80 -16.70 -2.01
N PHE A 129 12.85 -16.99 -1.13
CA PHE A 129 12.04 -15.96 -0.49
C PHE A 129 12.01 -16.14 1.02
N SER A 130 11.77 -15.05 1.74
CA SER A 130 11.49 -15.07 3.17
C SER A 130 10.01 -14.88 3.46
N ALA A 131 9.53 -15.45 4.56
CA ALA A 131 8.19 -15.18 5.07
C ALA A 131 8.17 -15.14 6.61
N PHE A 132 7.12 -14.55 7.16
CA PHE A 132 6.96 -14.43 8.62
C PHE A 132 6.57 -15.73 9.31
N GLY A 133 5.98 -16.67 8.57
CA GLY A 133 5.70 -18.01 9.05
C GLY A 133 4.56 -18.70 8.30
N ASP A 134 4.25 -19.92 8.73
CA ASP A 134 3.18 -20.75 8.17
C ASP A 134 1.86 -20.47 8.89
N PHE A 135 1.30 -19.29 8.62
CA PHE A 135 0.00 -18.90 9.13
C PHE A 135 -1.11 -19.07 8.09
N TYR A 136 -2.33 -19.28 8.56
CA TYR A 136 -3.47 -19.62 7.70
C TYR A 136 -4.55 -18.54 7.70
N CYS A 137 -4.67 -17.77 8.77
CA CYS A 137 -5.66 -16.70 8.87
C CYS A 137 -5.05 -15.35 8.49
N LYS A 138 -5.86 -14.47 7.92
CA LYS A 138 -5.46 -13.12 7.55
C LYS A 138 -4.82 -12.39 8.73
N ARG A 139 -3.55 -11.99 8.56
CA ARG A 139 -2.74 -11.24 9.53
C ARG A 139 -2.47 -11.94 10.86
N GLU A 140 -2.59 -13.27 10.90
CA GLU A 140 -2.29 -14.09 12.07
C GLU A 140 -0.83 -13.95 12.53
N TYR A 141 0.09 -13.58 11.63
CA TYR A 141 1.48 -13.28 11.97
C TYR A 141 1.63 -12.18 13.04
N LYS A 142 0.66 -11.27 13.19
CA LYS A 142 0.77 -10.15 14.14
C LYS A 142 0.85 -10.65 15.59
N GLY A 143 2.03 -10.49 16.20
CA GLY A 143 2.31 -10.94 17.57
C GLY A 143 2.74 -12.40 17.67
N ASN A 144 2.80 -13.13 16.54
CA ASN A 144 3.12 -14.56 16.49
C ASN A 144 4.35 -14.88 15.64
N THR A 145 5.13 -13.88 15.23
CA THR A 145 6.25 -14.04 14.28
C THR A 145 7.54 -14.60 14.90
N LYS A 146 7.67 -14.57 16.22
CA LYS A 146 8.91 -14.98 16.89
C LYS A 146 9.22 -16.45 16.61
N SER A 147 10.35 -16.69 15.96
CA SER A 147 10.82 -18.03 15.55
C SER A 147 9.86 -18.80 14.64
N ALA A 148 8.90 -18.13 14.00
CA ALA A 148 7.97 -18.74 13.04
C ALA A 148 8.45 -18.61 11.59
N GLY A 149 9.30 -17.62 11.31
CA GLY A 149 9.74 -17.27 9.97
C GLY A 149 10.76 -18.25 9.39
N TYR A 150 10.91 -18.16 8.07
CA TYR A 150 11.75 -19.06 7.30
C TYR A 150 12.28 -18.41 6.01
N ILE A 151 13.23 -19.10 5.39
CA ILE A 151 13.66 -18.89 4.01
C ILE A 151 13.41 -20.19 3.23
N GLN A 152 12.77 -20.08 2.08
CA GLN A 152 12.40 -21.22 1.23
C GLN A 152 12.96 -21.03 -0.18
N ASN A 153 13.46 -22.11 -0.78
CA ASN A 153 13.74 -22.13 -2.21
C ASN A 153 12.40 -22.03 -2.96
N LEU A 154 12.33 -21.11 -3.92
CA LEU A 154 11.10 -20.81 -4.64
C LEU A 154 10.66 -21.97 -5.53
N LEU A 155 11.62 -22.61 -6.23
CA LEU A 155 11.34 -23.64 -7.21
C LEU A 155 11.10 -25.01 -6.57
N SER A 156 11.99 -25.45 -5.67
CA SER A 156 11.90 -26.78 -5.05
C SER A 156 10.85 -26.85 -3.94
N GLY A 157 10.48 -25.70 -3.36
CA GLY A 157 9.61 -25.64 -2.19
C GLY A 157 10.31 -25.96 -0.87
N GLU A 158 11.61 -26.26 -0.88
CA GLU A 158 12.36 -26.70 0.28
C GLU A 158 12.60 -25.55 1.27
N ARG A 159 12.31 -25.79 2.56
CA ARG A 159 12.68 -24.91 3.67
C ARG A 159 14.20 -25.00 3.88
N PHE A 160 14.91 -23.91 3.57
CA PHE A 160 16.35 -23.85 3.72
C PHE A 160 16.77 -23.41 5.13
N ILE A 161 16.09 -22.39 5.68
CA ILE A 161 16.31 -21.90 7.05
C ILE A 161 14.95 -21.73 7.73
N THR A 162 14.86 -22.09 9.00
CA THR A 162 13.64 -21.94 9.83
C THR A 162 13.99 -21.33 11.19
N GLY A 163 12.99 -20.90 11.94
CA GLY A 163 13.21 -20.35 13.29
C GLY A 163 13.58 -18.87 13.29
N LEU A 164 13.35 -18.18 12.18
CA LEU A 164 13.56 -16.73 12.04
C LEU A 164 12.38 -15.96 12.64
N SER A 165 12.58 -14.67 12.89
CA SER A 165 11.58 -13.76 13.44
C SER A 165 11.51 -12.51 12.55
N GLN A 166 10.49 -12.48 11.70
CA GLN A 166 10.31 -11.46 10.66
C GLN A 166 11.57 -11.26 9.78
N PRO A 167 11.99 -12.26 9.00
CA PRO A 167 13.13 -12.10 8.09
C PRO A 167 12.82 -11.15 6.93
N HIS A 168 13.56 -10.05 6.78
CA HIS A 168 13.27 -8.98 5.79
C HIS A 168 14.23 -8.86 4.63
N SER A 169 15.42 -9.45 4.69
CA SER A 169 16.39 -9.32 3.60
C SER A 169 17.26 -10.56 3.54
N ILE A 170 17.54 -11.00 2.32
CA ILE A 170 18.39 -12.14 2.00
C ILE A 170 19.46 -11.64 1.03
N ALA A 171 20.74 -11.92 1.30
CA ALA A 171 21.81 -11.62 0.38
C ALA A 171 22.92 -12.67 0.42
N GLU A 172 23.48 -13.01 -0.73
CA GLU A 172 24.64 -13.91 -0.79
C GLU A 172 25.95 -13.16 -0.52
N CYS A 173 26.83 -13.76 0.27
CA CYS A 173 28.17 -13.27 0.56
C CYS A 173 29.15 -14.45 0.62
N ASN A 174 30.11 -14.54 -0.31
CA ASN A 174 31.14 -15.59 -0.35
C ASN A 174 30.58 -17.04 -0.26
N GLY A 175 29.49 -17.34 -0.97
CA GLY A 175 28.84 -18.65 -0.95
C GLY A 175 28.07 -18.96 0.34
N ARG A 176 27.81 -17.95 1.16
CA ARG A 176 27.03 -18.00 2.39
C ARG A 176 25.82 -17.08 2.29
N LEU A 177 24.82 -17.33 3.11
CA LEU A 177 23.58 -16.56 3.10
C LEU A 177 23.54 -15.60 4.30
N LEU A 178 23.39 -14.31 4.01
CA LEU A 178 23.13 -13.29 5.01
C LEU A 178 21.64 -13.04 5.11
N VAL A 179 21.14 -12.93 6.35
CA VAL A 179 19.72 -12.75 6.64
C VAL A 179 19.53 -11.63 7.65
N ALA A 180 18.67 -10.67 7.32
CA ALA A 180 18.20 -9.66 8.26
C ALA A 180 17.04 -10.24 9.07
N ASN A 181 17.34 -10.74 10.27
CA ASN A 181 16.37 -11.33 11.19
C ASN A 181 15.79 -10.23 12.10
N SER A 182 14.86 -9.46 11.56
CA SER A 182 14.62 -8.07 11.97
C SER A 182 13.92 -7.90 13.31
N GLU A 183 12.99 -8.79 13.67
CA GLU A 183 12.32 -8.72 14.98
C GLU A 183 13.32 -8.95 16.12
N MET A 184 14.36 -9.77 15.86
CA MET A 184 15.48 -9.97 16.80
C MET A 184 16.56 -8.89 16.68
N LYS A 185 16.44 -7.96 15.71
CA LYS A 185 17.44 -6.93 15.40
C LYS A 185 18.80 -7.53 14.99
N GLU A 186 18.80 -8.66 14.31
CA GLU A 186 20.02 -9.42 14.01
C GLU A 186 20.39 -9.39 12.52
N LEU A 187 21.69 -9.43 12.25
CA LEU A 187 22.25 -9.97 11.01
C LEU A 187 22.75 -11.38 11.30
N GLN A 188 22.31 -12.36 10.53
CA GLN A 188 22.70 -13.76 10.67
C GLN A 188 23.40 -14.25 9.41
N GLU A 189 24.44 -15.06 9.57
CA GLU A 189 25.16 -15.72 8.48
C GLU A 189 24.95 -17.22 8.55
N TYR A 190 24.52 -17.80 7.45
CA TYR A 190 24.30 -19.22 7.31
C TYR A 190 25.27 -19.81 6.30
N ASP A 191 25.72 -21.02 6.61
CA ASP A 191 26.48 -21.80 5.67
C ASP A 191 25.58 -22.32 4.54
N GLN A 192 26.24 -23.07 3.70
CA GLN A 192 25.73 -23.60 2.47
C GLN A 192 24.73 -24.77 2.67
N TYR A 193 24.54 -25.21 3.91
CA TYR A 193 23.59 -26.22 4.35
C TYR A 193 22.51 -25.63 5.27
N GLY A 194 22.43 -24.30 5.39
CA GLY A 194 21.46 -23.62 6.25
C GLY A 194 21.82 -23.66 7.73
N VAL A 195 23.08 -23.97 8.08
CA VAL A 195 23.56 -23.96 9.47
C VAL A 195 24.05 -22.57 9.84
N LEU A 196 23.55 -22.04 10.96
CA LEU A 196 23.96 -20.73 11.48
C LEU A 196 25.45 -20.74 11.84
N ILE A 197 26.23 -19.86 11.22
CA ILE A 197 27.66 -19.67 11.49
C ILE A 197 27.86 -18.64 12.59
N ARG A 198 27.20 -17.49 12.47
CA ARG A 198 27.29 -16.37 13.41
C ARG A 198 26.07 -15.46 13.33
N SER A 199 25.87 -14.70 14.40
CA SER A 199 24.82 -13.69 14.54
C SER A 199 25.36 -12.46 15.26
N GLN A 200 24.88 -11.27 14.89
CA GLN A 200 25.19 -10.02 15.56
C GLN A 200 23.93 -9.18 15.70
N THR A 201 23.66 -8.73 16.93
CA THR A 201 22.52 -7.89 17.28
C THR A 201 22.85 -6.41 17.10
N PHE A 202 21.88 -5.64 16.64
CA PHE A 202 21.94 -4.21 16.43
C PHE A 202 20.88 -3.48 17.26
N GLN A 203 20.99 -2.16 17.31
CA GLN A 203 20.12 -1.30 18.10
C GLN A 203 18.69 -1.14 17.54
N ALA A 204 18.44 -1.55 16.30
CA ALA A 204 17.15 -1.33 15.62
C ALA A 204 16.84 -2.44 14.60
N TYR A 205 15.67 -2.37 13.94
CA TYR A 205 15.25 -3.38 12.96
C TYR A 205 16.21 -3.44 11.78
N THR A 206 16.82 -4.60 11.57
CA THR A 206 17.71 -4.84 10.43
C THR A 206 16.88 -5.02 9.15
N ARG A 207 17.18 -4.29 8.07
CA ARG A 207 16.51 -4.38 6.77
C ARG A 207 17.44 -3.87 5.66
N GLY A 208 17.30 -4.38 4.45
CA GLY A 208 18.20 -4.11 3.34
C GLY A 208 19.59 -4.67 3.61
N ILE A 209 20.08 -5.53 2.72
CA ILE A 209 21.46 -6.02 2.78
C ILE A 209 22.06 -5.87 1.39
N CYS A 210 23.16 -5.14 1.29
CA CYS A 210 23.93 -5.02 0.06
C CYS A 210 25.39 -5.32 0.34
N ILE A 211 26.02 -6.09 -0.53
CA ILE A 211 27.45 -6.38 -0.46
C ILE A 211 28.13 -5.66 -1.62
N ASP A 212 29.12 -4.82 -1.31
CA ASP A 212 30.03 -4.28 -2.32
C ASP A 212 31.47 -4.51 -1.85
N LYS A 213 32.19 -5.33 -2.62
CA LYS A 213 33.59 -5.71 -2.34
C LYS A 213 33.74 -6.30 -0.92
N ASP A 214 34.34 -5.56 0.00
CA ASP A 214 34.65 -5.96 1.37
C ASP A 214 33.76 -5.26 2.41
N ILE A 215 32.67 -4.63 1.95
CA ILE A 215 31.74 -3.91 2.79
C ILE A 215 30.35 -4.56 2.70
N ILE A 216 29.74 -4.77 3.85
CA ILE A 216 28.31 -5.07 3.98
C ILE A 216 27.61 -3.79 4.37
N TYR A 217 26.65 -3.35 3.56
CA TYR A 217 25.72 -2.30 3.90
C TYR A 217 24.45 -2.92 4.47
N LEU A 218 24.05 -2.42 5.65
CA LEU A 218 22.88 -2.89 6.36
C LEU A 218 22.02 -1.68 6.77
N GLY A 219 20.72 -1.74 6.48
CA GLY A 219 19.78 -0.73 6.94
C GLY A 219 19.27 -1.05 8.35
N LEU A 220 19.11 0.01 9.14
CA LEU A 220 18.53 0.00 10.47
C LEU A 220 17.29 0.90 10.46
N SER A 221 16.11 0.31 10.60
CA SER A 221 14.82 0.99 10.52
C SER A 221 14.22 1.30 11.89
N CYS A 222 13.46 2.40 11.98
CA CYS A 222 12.56 2.64 13.10
C CYS A 222 11.43 1.60 13.02
N SER A 223 11.26 0.77 14.04
CA SER A 223 10.17 -0.20 14.05
C SER A 223 8.87 0.50 14.44
N ARG A 224 7.80 0.24 13.70
CA ARG A 224 6.44 0.59 14.16
C ARG A 224 5.88 -0.43 15.17
N ASN A 225 6.53 -1.58 15.29
CA ASN A 225 6.03 -2.75 16.02
C ASN A 225 6.74 -2.98 17.36
N ILE A 226 7.78 -2.22 17.69
CA ILE A 226 8.49 -2.29 18.98
C ILE A 226 8.48 -0.91 19.64
N GLU A 227 8.11 -0.86 20.92
CA GLU A 227 7.97 0.37 21.71
C GLU A 227 9.32 1.10 21.92
N GLU A 228 10.43 0.36 21.96
CA GLU A 228 11.79 0.91 22.10
C GLU A 228 12.40 1.30 20.73
N ASN A 229 11.98 2.45 20.20
CA ASN A 229 12.69 3.08 19.08
C ASN A 229 13.88 3.89 19.61
N LEU A 230 15.06 3.29 19.58
CA LEU A 230 16.33 3.97 19.90
C LEU A 230 16.78 4.95 18.81
N LEU A 231 16.19 4.86 17.62
CA LEU A 231 16.53 5.70 16.47
C LEU A 231 15.42 6.70 16.15
N SER A 232 15.82 7.94 15.88
CA SER A 232 14.93 9.00 15.39
C SER A 232 14.67 8.93 13.88
N SER A 233 15.53 8.23 13.13
CA SER A 233 15.43 8.03 11.68
C SER A 233 16.07 6.70 11.27
N ALA A 234 15.76 6.25 10.06
CA ALA A 234 16.48 5.13 9.46
C ALA A 234 17.97 5.46 9.32
N THR A 235 18.81 4.46 9.51
CA THR A 235 20.28 4.58 9.48
C THR A 235 20.84 3.49 8.59
N LEU A 236 21.67 3.86 7.62
CA LEU A 236 22.48 2.92 6.86
C LEU A 236 23.83 2.76 7.56
N ILE A 237 24.24 1.53 7.86
CA ILE A 237 25.56 1.23 8.41
C ILE A 237 26.40 0.48 7.39
N ALA A 238 27.71 0.69 7.43
CA ALA A 238 28.70 -0.06 6.67
C ALA A 238 29.52 -0.91 7.65
N LEU A 239 29.62 -2.19 7.36
CA LEU A 239 30.33 -3.17 8.17
C LEU A 239 31.47 -3.77 7.36
N ASP A 240 32.57 -4.05 8.03
CA ASP A 240 33.62 -4.92 7.48
C ASP A 240 33.03 -6.32 7.23
N LYS A 241 33.19 -6.83 6.00
CA LYS A 241 32.55 -8.09 5.58
C LYS A 241 32.94 -9.30 6.43
N ASP A 242 34.18 -9.35 6.88
CA ASP A 242 34.72 -10.52 7.57
C ASP A 242 34.53 -10.44 9.08
N SER A 243 34.70 -9.28 9.71
CA SER A 243 34.58 -9.10 11.16
C SER A 243 33.20 -8.61 11.63
N TRP A 244 32.40 -8.04 10.73
CA TRP A 244 31.17 -7.28 11.03
C TRP A 244 31.37 -6.09 11.97
N SER A 245 32.61 -5.63 12.11
CA SER A 245 32.89 -4.37 12.78
C SER A 245 32.36 -3.19 11.97
N GLU A 246 31.78 -2.22 12.66
CA GLU A 246 31.21 -1.04 12.00
C GLU A 246 32.33 -0.11 11.49
N LEU A 247 32.29 0.17 10.19
CA LEU A 247 33.19 1.10 9.50
C LEU A 247 32.65 2.53 9.50
N GLY A 248 31.32 2.67 9.58
CA GLY A 248 30.64 3.97 9.68
C GLY A 248 29.13 3.84 9.49
N ARG A 249 28.44 4.97 9.60
CA ARG A 249 26.97 5.05 9.43
C ARG A 249 26.53 6.40 8.88
N ILE A 250 25.36 6.43 8.25
CA ILE A 250 24.69 7.64 7.76
C ILE A 250 23.18 7.58 8.04
N CYS A 251 22.62 8.67 8.54
CA CYS A 251 21.18 8.78 8.75
C CYS A 251 20.47 9.17 7.46
N LEU A 252 19.30 8.59 7.21
CA LEU A 252 18.43 8.96 6.10
C LEU A 252 17.23 9.77 6.63
N PRO A 253 16.69 10.72 5.86
CA PRO A 253 15.47 11.45 6.22
C PRO A 253 14.21 10.61 5.98
N ALA A 254 14.22 9.36 6.46
CA ALA A 254 13.14 8.38 6.37
C ALA A 254 13.03 7.62 7.69
N LYS A 255 11.94 6.86 7.88
CA LYS A 255 11.75 6.01 9.07
C LYS A 255 12.12 4.56 8.82
N GLU A 256 12.09 4.12 7.57
CA GLU A 256 12.26 2.72 7.19
C GLU A 256 13.16 2.65 5.96
N ILE A 257 14.13 1.74 5.99
CA ILE A 257 14.87 1.23 4.83
C ILE A 257 14.26 -0.12 4.51
N TYR A 258 13.93 -0.35 3.24
CA TYR A 258 13.47 -1.66 2.78
C TYR A 258 14.62 -2.41 2.10
N ASP A 259 15.22 -1.84 1.06
CA ASP A 259 16.28 -2.49 0.28
C ASP A 259 17.43 -1.53 -0.06
N ILE A 260 18.59 -2.10 -0.36
CA ILE A 260 19.84 -1.40 -0.69
C ILE A 260 20.48 -2.10 -1.89
N LYS A 261 20.88 -1.34 -2.91
CA LYS A 261 21.60 -1.87 -4.08
C LYS A 261 22.72 -0.96 -4.51
N THR A 262 23.76 -1.54 -5.11
CA THR A 262 24.77 -0.83 -5.88
C THR A 262 24.53 -0.99 -7.37
N LEU A 263 25.19 -0.14 -8.16
CA LEU A 263 25.29 -0.35 -9.61
C LEU A 263 26.47 -1.26 -9.94
N GLU A 264 26.24 -2.29 -10.74
CA GLU A 264 27.32 -3.15 -11.26
C GLU A 264 28.33 -2.35 -12.10
N ASN A 265 27.84 -1.37 -12.87
CA ASN A 265 28.66 -0.49 -13.71
C ASN A 265 28.20 0.97 -13.59
N ASN A 266 29.09 1.83 -13.11
CA ASN A 266 28.85 3.27 -12.95
C ASN A 266 28.61 4.01 -14.27
N GLU A 267 28.95 3.44 -15.42
CA GLU A 267 28.62 4.00 -16.74
C GLU A 267 27.11 4.14 -16.96
N PHE A 268 26.31 3.29 -16.31
CA PHE A 268 24.84 3.36 -16.37
C PHE A 268 24.24 4.38 -15.40
N LEU A 269 25.04 4.98 -14.50
CA LEU A 269 24.51 5.90 -13.48
C LEU A 269 23.73 7.07 -14.09
N PRO A 270 24.24 7.79 -15.13
CA PRO A 270 23.49 8.90 -15.72
C PRO A 270 22.14 8.45 -16.30
N SER A 271 22.09 7.30 -16.98
CA SER A 271 20.85 6.78 -17.54
C SER A 271 19.88 6.33 -16.45
N VAL A 272 20.36 5.65 -15.40
CA VAL A 272 19.52 5.21 -14.28
C VAL A 272 18.88 6.42 -13.59
N LEU A 273 19.67 7.45 -13.27
CA LEU A 273 19.16 8.67 -12.65
C LEU A 273 18.16 9.40 -13.54
N ALA A 274 18.45 9.54 -14.85
CA ALA A 274 17.54 10.15 -15.80
C ALA A 274 16.21 9.39 -15.90
N ASN A 275 16.27 8.06 -15.94
CA ASN A 275 15.10 7.20 -16.04
C ASN A 275 14.25 7.25 -14.77
N ILE A 276 14.86 7.27 -13.58
CA ILE A 276 14.15 7.47 -12.31
C ILE A 276 13.43 8.81 -12.32
N CYS A 277 14.12 9.92 -12.62
CA CYS A 277 13.52 11.24 -12.65
C CYS A 277 12.35 11.32 -13.65
N ALA A 278 12.52 10.77 -14.86
CA ALA A 278 11.48 10.72 -15.88
C ALA A 278 10.30 9.83 -15.47
N GLY A 279 10.57 8.69 -14.81
CA GLY A 279 9.57 7.75 -14.29
C GLY A 279 8.74 8.37 -13.20
N SER A 280 9.39 8.95 -12.20
CA SER A 280 8.74 9.61 -11.08
C SER A 280 7.92 10.82 -11.53
N SER A 281 8.39 11.58 -12.52
CA SER A 281 7.60 12.67 -13.12
C SER A 281 6.34 12.14 -13.81
N ARG A 282 6.47 11.08 -14.63
CA ARG A 282 5.33 10.44 -15.29
C ARG A 282 4.34 9.85 -14.30
N TYR A 283 4.83 9.22 -13.23
CA TYR A 283 4.00 8.69 -12.15
C TYR A 283 3.13 9.77 -11.52
N LYS A 284 3.74 10.89 -11.15
CA LYS A 284 3.03 12.01 -10.52
C LYS A 284 2.00 12.62 -11.47
N MET A 285 2.32 12.72 -12.76
CA MET A 285 1.36 13.17 -13.77
C MET A 285 0.17 12.21 -13.91
N LYS A 286 0.40 10.89 -13.89
CA LYS A 286 -0.66 9.87 -13.85
C LYS A 286 -1.55 10.08 -12.62
N LEU A 287 -0.98 10.14 -11.43
CA LEU A 287 -1.73 10.37 -10.18
C LEU A 287 -2.56 11.65 -10.22
N ILE A 288 -2.00 12.76 -10.72
CA ILE A 288 -2.74 14.03 -10.86
C ILE A 288 -3.90 13.86 -11.85
N SER A 289 -3.68 13.17 -12.97
CA SER A 289 -4.72 12.89 -13.96
C SER A 289 -5.85 12.04 -13.39
N ASP A 290 -5.52 11.01 -12.60
CA ASP A 290 -6.50 10.13 -11.97
C ASP A 290 -7.32 10.87 -10.91
N VAL A 291 -6.68 11.68 -10.06
CA VAL A 291 -7.35 12.54 -9.08
C VAL A 291 -8.30 13.53 -9.76
N ASN A 292 -7.85 14.19 -10.83
CA ASN A 292 -8.68 15.13 -11.58
C ASN A 292 -9.87 14.44 -12.24
N SER A 293 -9.67 13.25 -12.82
CA SER A 293 -10.73 12.47 -13.45
C SER A 293 -11.81 12.05 -12.43
N ASN A 294 -11.38 11.58 -11.26
CA ASN A 294 -12.29 11.23 -10.16
C ASN A 294 -13.03 12.45 -9.60
N ALA A 295 -12.34 13.58 -9.43
CA ALA A 295 -12.96 14.83 -8.99
C ALA A 295 -14.03 15.31 -9.99
N ASN A 296 -13.73 15.26 -11.29
CA ASN A 296 -14.68 15.62 -12.34
C ASN A 296 -15.91 14.70 -12.34
N ALA A 297 -15.72 13.39 -12.16
CA ALA A 297 -16.83 12.45 -12.05
C ALA A 297 -17.73 12.75 -10.83
N GLN A 298 -17.14 13.12 -9.69
CA GLN A 298 -17.90 13.53 -8.50
C GLN A 298 -18.63 14.87 -8.70
N ILE A 299 -18.01 15.82 -9.40
CA ILE A 299 -18.65 17.10 -9.74
C ILE A 299 -19.86 16.84 -10.63
N GLN A 300 -19.70 16.06 -11.70
CA GLN A 300 -20.81 15.71 -12.59
C GLN A 300 -21.96 15.03 -11.83
N TYR A 301 -21.65 14.05 -10.98
CA TYR A 301 -22.66 13.39 -10.16
C TYR A 301 -23.43 14.36 -9.26
N ARG A 302 -22.75 15.35 -8.67
CA ARG A 302 -23.39 16.37 -7.83
C ARG A 302 -24.24 17.34 -8.65
N GLU A 303 -23.80 17.70 -9.85
CA GLU A 303 -24.57 18.54 -10.76
C GLU A 303 -25.88 17.84 -11.17
N ASP A 304 -25.81 16.55 -11.52
CA ASP A 304 -26.98 15.74 -11.86
C ASP A 304 -27.98 15.67 -10.68
N LEU A 305 -27.47 15.50 -9.45
CA LEU A 305 -28.29 15.47 -8.23
C LEU A 305 -28.96 16.83 -7.96
N VAL A 306 -28.28 17.95 -8.21
CA VAL A 306 -28.85 19.29 -8.08
C VAL A 306 -29.99 19.49 -9.07
N VAL A 307 -29.83 19.02 -10.31
CA VAL A 307 -30.90 19.07 -11.33
C VAL A 307 -32.13 18.27 -10.87
N GLU A 308 -31.93 17.06 -10.35
CA GLU A 308 -33.04 16.24 -9.83
C GLU A 308 -33.75 16.90 -8.63
N LEU A 309 -32.99 17.48 -7.70
CA LEU A 309 -33.55 18.17 -6.54
C LEU A 309 -34.33 19.42 -6.93
N ASN A 310 -33.83 20.21 -7.88
CA ASN A 310 -34.57 21.38 -8.38
C ASN A 310 -35.91 20.98 -8.99
N LYS A 311 -35.96 19.89 -9.76
CA LYS A 311 -37.22 19.36 -10.29
C LYS A 311 -38.21 19.01 -9.17
N LYS A 312 -37.75 18.38 -8.08
CA LYS A 312 -38.60 18.07 -6.92
C LYS A 312 -39.08 19.32 -6.19
N VAL A 313 -38.25 20.36 -6.10
CA VAL A 313 -38.64 21.66 -5.54
C VAL A 313 -39.76 22.27 -6.38
N ASP A 314 -39.62 22.28 -7.71
CA ASP A 314 -40.64 22.77 -8.62
C ASP A 314 -41.97 22.01 -8.45
N GLU A 315 -41.92 20.67 -8.36
CA GLU A 315 -43.10 19.83 -8.10
C GLU A 315 -43.77 20.15 -6.75
N LEU A 316 -42.98 20.38 -5.70
CA LEU A 316 -43.48 20.77 -4.38
C LEU A 316 -44.11 22.16 -4.39
N ASP A 317 -43.52 23.11 -5.12
CA ASP A 317 -44.05 24.46 -5.26
C ASP A 317 -45.40 24.46 -5.98
N GLU A 318 -45.57 23.64 -7.02
CA GLU A 318 -46.87 23.42 -7.68
C GLU A 318 -47.92 22.85 -6.73
N LEU A 319 -47.56 21.85 -5.91
CA LEU A 319 -48.45 21.26 -4.91
C LEU A 319 -48.86 22.30 -3.86
N VAL A 320 -47.90 23.07 -3.33
CA VAL A 320 -48.16 24.14 -2.37
C VAL A 320 -49.10 25.19 -2.97
N PHE A 321 -48.89 25.57 -4.23
CA PHE A 321 -49.75 26.51 -4.94
C PHE A 321 -51.18 25.96 -5.07
N SER A 322 -51.35 24.70 -5.48
CA SER A 322 -52.64 24.03 -5.57
C SER A 322 -53.37 24.00 -4.22
N SER A 323 -52.69 23.59 -3.15
CA SER A 323 -53.27 23.57 -1.80
C SER A 323 -53.65 24.97 -1.30
N LYS A 324 -52.88 26.01 -1.62
CA LYS A 324 -53.25 27.40 -1.29
C LYS A 324 -54.56 27.82 -1.96
N ASN A 325 -54.74 27.46 -3.23
CA ASN A 325 -55.98 27.76 -3.98
C ASN A 325 -57.18 26.99 -3.40
N GLU A 326 -57.00 25.72 -3.05
CA GLU A 326 -58.03 24.92 -2.39
C GLU A 326 -58.45 25.55 -1.05
N VAL A 327 -57.50 25.88 -0.19
CA VAL A 327 -57.75 26.57 1.08
C VAL A 327 -58.49 27.90 0.88
N ALA A 328 -58.11 28.68 -0.13
CA ALA A 328 -58.79 29.94 -0.46
C ALA A 328 -60.26 29.69 -0.87
N SER A 329 -60.52 28.69 -1.71
CA SER A 329 -61.89 28.32 -2.13
C SER A 329 -62.76 27.81 -0.97
N LEU A 330 -62.17 27.03 -0.05
CA LEU A 330 -62.83 26.54 1.15
C LEU A 330 -63.18 27.69 2.09
N LYS A 331 -62.29 28.68 2.25
CA LYS A 331 -62.57 29.91 3.03
C LYS A 331 -63.78 30.67 2.47
N VAL A 332 -63.83 30.89 1.15
CA VAL A 332 -64.98 31.54 0.50
C VAL A 332 -66.27 30.73 0.73
N THR A 333 -66.20 29.41 0.66
CA THR A 333 -67.34 28.52 0.91
C THR A 333 -67.83 28.63 2.35
N ILE A 334 -66.91 28.64 3.33
CA ILE A 334 -67.22 28.81 4.75
C ILE A 334 -67.91 30.17 4.99
N GLU A 335 -67.36 31.26 4.45
CA GLU A 335 -67.95 32.60 4.57
C GLU A 335 -69.38 32.65 3.99
N ARG A 336 -69.58 32.04 2.81
CA ARG A 336 -70.91 31.93 2.19
C ARG A 336 -71.88 31.14 3.07
N LEU A 337 -71.45 30.03 3.66
CA LEU A 337 -72.27 29.22 4.57
C LEU A 337 -72.63 29.98 5.86
N GLN A 338 -71.68 30.71 6.44
CA GLN A 338 -71.88 31.54 7.62
C GLN A 338 -72.86 32.70 7.37
N ASN A 339 -72.83 33.29 6.17
CA ASN A 339 -73.70 34.39 5.76
C ASN A 339 -75.07 33.94 5.22
N SER A 340 -75.27 32.66 4.93
CA SER A 340 -76.54 32.12 4.42
C SER A 340 -77.67 32.20 5.45
N THR A 341 -78.74 32.90 5.11
CA THR A 341 -79.96 33.02 5.93
C THR A 341 -80.67 31.69 6.12
N SER A 342 -80.57 30.78 5.15
CA SER A 342 -81.09 29.40 5.24
C SER A 342 -80.46 28.65 6.42
N TRP A 343 -79.16 28.83 6.67
CA TRP A 343 -78.48 28.18 7.80
C TRP A 343 -78.93 28.77 9.13
N LYS A 344 -79.12 30.10 9.20
CA LYS A 344 -79.64 30.78 10.40
C LYS A 344 -81.08 30.37 10.74
N VAL A 345 -81.91 30.01 9.75
CA VAL A 345 -83.29 29.55 9.94
C VAL A 345 -83.37 28.04 10.21
N THR A 346 -82.55 27.23 9.55
CA THR A 346 -82.62 25.75 9.66
C THR A 346 -81.76 25.17 10.77
N ALA A 347 -80.71 25.85 11.23
CA ALA A 347 -79.89 25.38 12.36
C ALA A 347 -80.69 25.23 13.67
N PRO A 348 -81.56 26.19 14.08
CA PRO A 348 -82.46 26.00 15.22
C PRO A 348 -83.43 24.82 15.02
N MET A 349 -83.98 24.66 13.81
CA MET A 349 -84.90 23.56 13.50
C MET A 349 -84.23 22.18 13.49
N ARG A 350 -82.96 22.08 13.05
CA ARG A 350 -82.19 20.83 13.14
C ARG A 350 -81.87 20.47 14.58
N TYR A 351 -81.53 21.46 15.42
CA TYR A 351 -81.32 21.26 16.86
C TYR A 351 -82.61 20.75 17.53
N LEU A 352 -83.77 21.34 17.20
CA LEU A 352 -85.10 20.87 17.63
C LEU A 352 -85.41 19.43 17.14
N SER A 353 -85.09 19.08 15.89
CA SER A 353 -85.30 17.73 15.37
C SER A 353 -84.41 16.67 16.04
N GLY A 354 -83.23 17.05 16.51
CA GLY A 354 -82.33 16.20 17.30
C GLY A 354 -82.91 15.89 18.68
N PHE A 355 -83.49 16.89 19.36
CA PHE A 355 -84.23 16.70 20.60
C PHE A 355 -85.43 15.76 20.43
N ILE A 356 -86.18 15.87 19.33
CA ILE A 356 -87.32 14.98 19.04
C ILE A 356 -86.86 13.53 18.77
N LYS A 357 -85.68 13.33 18.16
CA LYS A 357 -85.12 11.99 17.93
C LYS A 357 -84.48 11.37 19.19
N GLN A 358 -83.92 12.16 20.09
CA GLN A 358 -83.43 11.67 21.40
C GLN A 358 -84.58 11.36 22.36
N GLY A 359 -85.66 12.15 22.36
CA GLY A 359 -86.86 11.86 23.16
C GLY A 359 -87.57 10.55 22.76
N LYS A 360 -87.43 10.10 21.51
CA LYS A 360 -87.92 8.78 21.06
C LYS A 360 -87.04 7.59 21.43
N ARG A 361 -85.84 7.81 21.99
CA ARG A 361 -84.94 6.74 22.44
C ARG A 361 -84.89 6.57 23.96
N SER A 362 -85.63 7.39 24.71
CA SER A 362 -85.62 7.40 26.18
C SER A 362 -87.01 7.26 26.81
N GLY A 363 -87.95 6.62 26.13
CA GLY A 363 -89.17 6.10 26.78
C GLY A 363 -89.84 5.01 25.94
N GLU A 364 -90.34 3.89 26.48
CA GLU A 364 -90.74 3.61 27.88
C GLU A 364 -91.43 4.77 28.62
#